data_AF-A0A2M7JU91-F1
#
_entry.id   AF-A0A2M7JU91-F1
#
_cell.length_a   1.000
_cell.length_b   1.000
_cell.length_c   1.000
_cell.angle_alpha   90.00
_cell.angle_beta   90.00
_cell.angle_gamma   90.00
#
_symmetry.space_group_name_H-M   'P 1'
#
loop_
_entity.id
_entity.type
_entity.pdbx_description
1 polymer ?
#
loop_
_entity_poly.entity_id
_entity_poly.type
_entity_poly.pdbx_seq_one_letter_code
_entity_poly.pdbx_strand_id
1 'polypeptide(L)'
;MESENNAGEVAMMKDLLCPDCEKPIMSMQKAENLLRTTTSRTLVSRCWCGVAYEIRSLKRNVLDVSTSTGKRSEQFIEEGEGQ
;
A
#
# COMPACT_ATOMS: atom_id res chain seq x y z
N MET A 1 -8.76 15.03 -38.85
CA MET A 1 -8.31 13.65 -39.06
C MET A 1 -7.61 13.21 -37.81
N GLU A 2 -8.27 12.28 -37.14
CA GLU A 2 -8.02 11.84 -35.78
C GLU A 2 -6.64 11.22 -35.58
N SER A 3 -6.12 11.35 -34.36
CA SER A 3 -5.42 10.27 -33.69
C SER A 3 -5.60 10.48 -32.19
N GLU A 4 -6.68 9.89 -31.71
CA GLU A 4 -6.98 9.68 -30.31
C GLU A 4 -5.98 8.67 -29.70
N ASN A 5 -5.90 8.71 -28.37
CA ASN A 5 -5.56 7.59 -27.47
C ASN A 5 -4.08 7.22 -27.30
N ASN A 6 -3.50 7.71 -26.20
CA ASN A 6 -2.92 6.79 -25.23
C ASN A 6 -3.41 7.18 -23.83
N ALA A 7 -4.53 6.55 -23.48
CA ALA A 7 -4.96 6.30 -22.12
C ALA A 7 -3.85 5.58 -21.36
N GLY A 8 -2.90 6.36 -20.86
CA GLY A 8 -1.94 5.97 -19.85
C GLY A 8 -2.25 6.74 -18.58
N GLU A 9 -3.53 6.75 -18.19
CA GLU A 9 -3.91 7.04 -16.82
C GLU A 9 -3.23 5.93 -16.01
N VAL A 10 -2.00 6.23 -15.56
CA VAL A 10 -1.29 5.46 -14.56
C VAL A 10 -2.25 5.43 -13.40
N ALA A 11 -3.07 4.39 -13.31
CA ALA A 11 -3.95 4.13 -12.19
C ALA A 11 -3.12 4.44 -10.97
N MET A 12 -3.41 5.57 -10.32
CA MET A 12 -2.46 6.20 -9.41
C MET A 12 -2.13 5.14 -8.37
N MET A 13 -0.93 4.55 -8.46
CA MET A 13 -0.58 3.42 -7.62
C MET A 13 -0.53 3.97 -6.22
N LYS A 14 -1.61 3.76 -5.47
CA LYS A 14 -1.76 4.35 -4.15
C LYS A 14 -0.64 3.82 -3.28
N ASP A 15 0.13 4.74 -2.71
CA ASP A 15 1.22 4.40 -1.81
C ASP A 15 0.68 4.21 -0.39
N LEU A 16 1.21 3.21 0.29
CA LEU A 16 1.12 3.12 1.73
C LEU A 16 2.04 4.19 2.33
N LEU A 17 1.50 4.97 3.24
CA LEU A 17 2.23 6.03 3.94
C LEU A 17 2.64 5.59 5.33
N CYS A 18 3.78 6.07 5.81
CA CYS A 18 4.20 5.89 7.19
C CYS A 18 3.28 6.70 8.13
N PRO A 19 2.62 6.06 9.12
CA PRO A 19 1.80 6.79 10.09
C PRO A 19 2.55 7.85 10.92
N ASP A 20 3.88 7.78 11.00
CA ASP A 20 4.68 8.73 11.77
C ASP A 20 5.11 9.97 10.99
N CYS A 21 5.52 9.81 9.73
CA CYS A 21 6.12 10.89 8.95
C CYS A 21 5.43 11.14 7.60
N GLU A 22 4.35 10.42 7.32
CA GLU A 22 3.50 10.54 6.13
C GLU A 22 4.22 10.33 4.79
N LYS A 23 5.50 9.94 4.83
CA LYS A 23 6.27 9.56 3.63
C LYS A 23 5.85 8.19 3.13
N PRO A 24 5.90 7.96 1.81
CA PRO A 24 5.60 6.65 1.22
C PRO A 24 6.58 5.59 1.73
N ILE A 25 6.05 4.42 2.09
CA ILE A 25 6.85 3.24 2.51
C ILE A 25 6.88 2.15 1.43
N MET A 26 5.78 2.00 0.67
CA MET A 26 5.63 0.99 -0.38
C MET A 26 4.35 1.25 -1.18
N SER A 27 4.28 0.84 -2.44
CA SER A 27 3.01 0.81 -3.16
C SER A 27 2.06 -0.27 -2.62
N MET A 28 0.75 -0.01 -2.64
CA MET A 28 -0.27 -0.95 -2.18
C MET A 28 -0.24 -2.28 -2.94
N GLN A 29 -0.11 -2.23 -4.27
CA GLN A 29 -0.02 -3.43 -5.12
C GLN A 29 1.18 -4.32 -4.74
N LYS A 30 2.34 -3.71 -4.42
CA LYS A 30 3.52 -4.47 -3.98
C LYS A 30 3.29 -5.10 -2.61
N ALA A 31 2.67 -4.38 -1.69
CA ALA A 31 2.33 -4.90 -0.36
C ALA A 31 1.38 -6.11 -0.45
N GLU A 32 0.31 -6.02 -1.25
CA GLU A 32 -0.61 -7.13 -1.50
C GLU A 32 0.10 -8.35 -2.08
N ASN A 33 0.91 -8.16 -3.13
CA ASN A 33 1.65 -9.25 -3.77
C ASN A 33 2.60 -9.96 -2.80
N LEU A 34 3.30 -9.19 -1.96
CA LEU A 34 4.19 -9.74 -0.94
C LEU A 34 3.42 -10.45 0.16
N LEU A 35 2.30 -9.89 0.64
CA LEU A 35 1.45 -10.51 1.65
C LEU A 35 0.79 -11.81 1.14
N ARG A 36 0.45 -11.88 -0.16
CA ARG A 36 -0.11 -13.08 -0.80
C ARG A 36 0.90 -14.23 -0.88
N THR A 37 2.18 -13.90 -1.09
CA THR A 37 3.25 -14.90 -1.30
C THR A 37 4.00 -15.27 -0.01
N THR A 38 3.88 -14.46 1.04
CA THR A 38 4.58 -14.67 2.31
C THR A 38 3.74 -15.50 3.29
N THR A 39 4.32 -16.57 3.85
CA THR A 39 3.66 -17.43 4.86
C THR A 39 3.25 -16.67 6.13
N SER A 40 4.02 -15.65 6.52
CA SER A 40 3.82 -14.83 7.72
C SER A 40 2.57 -13.92 7.64
N ARG A 41 1.99 -13.71 6.45
CA ARG A 41 0.88 -12.75 6.20
C ARG A 41 1.12 -11.34 6.76
N THR A 42 2.39 -11.00 6.98
CA THR A 42 2.85 -9.78 7.62
C THR A 42 4.18 -9.39 6.99
N LEU A 43 4.36 -8.11 6.71
CA LEU A 43 5.63 -7.54 6.23
C LEU A 43 6.17 -6.59 7.29
N VAL A 44 7.45 -6.72 7.64
CA VAL A 44 8.11 -5.86 8.62
C VAL A 44 9.33 -5.22 7.98
N SER A 45 9.49 -3.91 8.15
CA SER A 45 10.65 -3.17 7.63
C SER A 45 10.80 -1.83 8.39
N ARG A 46 11.63 -0.91 7.86
CA ARG A 46 11.84 0.43 8.41
C ARG A 46 11.56 1.51 7.39
N CYS A 47 10.88 2.57 7.83
CA CYS A 47 10.71 3.80 7.06
C CYS A 47 12.02 4.60 7.10
N TRP A 48 12.20 5.52 6.13
CA TRP A 48 13.35 6.42 6.08
C TRP A 48 13.45 7.36 7.29
N CYS A 49 12.34 7.60 8.01
CA CYS A 49 12.36 8.31 9.28
C CYS A 49 12.98 7.49 10.44
N GLY A 50 13.40 6.25 10.18
CA GLY A 50 14.04 5.35 11.15
C GLY A 50 13.07 4.48 11.94
N VAL A 51 11.76 4.76 11.88
CA VAL A 51 10.70 4.01 12.57
C VAL A 51 10.45 2.68 11.87
N ALA A 52 10.35 1.61 12.66
CA ALA A 52 9.95 0.31 12.14
C ALA A 52 8.44 0.29 11.87
N TYR A 53 8.05 -0.31 10.76
CA TYR A 53 6.64 -0.47 10.40
C TYR A 53 6.32 -1.94 10.13
N GLU A 54 5.06 -2.27 10.30
CA GLU A 54 4.47 -3.55 10.00
C GLU A 54 3.25 -3.35 9.09
N ILE A 55 3.15 -4.14 8.03
CA ILE A 55 2.00 -4.15 7.12
C ILE A 55 1.31 -5.51 7.24
N ARG A 56 -0.01 -5.50 7.47
CA ARG A 56 -0.86 -6.69 7.52
C ARG A 56 -2.04 -6.55 6.57
N SER A 57 -2.51 -7.68 6.03
CA SER A 57 -3.81 -7.75 5.38
C SER A 57 -4.84 -8.20 6.40
N LEU A 58 -5.75 -7.30 6.80
CA LEU A 58 -6.83 -7.62 7.74
C LEU A 58 -7.99 -8.32 7.03
N LYS A 59 -8.29 -7.87 5.80
CA LYS A 59 -9.36 -8.36 4.91
C LYS A 59 -8.87 -8.31 3.46
N ARG A 60 -9.66 -8.86 2.53
CA ARG A 60 -9.28 -8.95 1.10
C ARG A 60 -8.83 -7.61 0.50
N ASN A 61 -9.38 -6.47 0.95
CA ASN A 61 -9.11 -5.14 0.40
C ASN A 61 -8.67 -4.11 1.45
N VAL A 62 -8.17 -4.56 2.61
CA VAL A 62 -7.74 -3.66 3.70
C VAL A 62 -6.33 -4.01 4.15
N LEU A 63 -5.44 -3.03 4.03
CA LEU A 63 -4.08 -3.07 4.55
C LEU A 63 -3.99 -2.22 5.80
N ASP A 64 -3.51 -2.81 6.89
CA ASP A 64 -3.18 -2.10 8.13
C ASP A 64 -1.68 -1.86 8.19
N VAL A 65 -1.28 -0.62 8.44
CA VAL A 65 0.11 -0.22 8.64
C VAL A 65 0.26 0.27 10.07
N SER A 66 1.05 -0.44 10.88
CA SER A 66 1.39 -0.03 12.24
C SER A 66 2.86 0.29 12.36
N THR A 67 3.23 1.11 13.34
CA THR A 67 4.62 1.51 13.59
C THR A 67 5.08 1.20 15.00
N SER A 68 6.40 1.14 15.21
CA SER A 68 6.99 0.89 16.53
C SER A 68 6.74 2.00 17.55
N THR A 69 6.23 3.16 17.13
CA THR A 69 5.79 4.25 18.03
C THR A 69 4.35 4.06 18.52
N GLY A 70 3.64 3.05 18.00
CA GLY A 70 2.25 2.72 18.34
C GLY A 70 1.21 3.37 17.43
N LYS A 71 1.61 4.16 16.43
CA LYS A 71 0.68 4.72 15.43
C LYS A 71 0.24 3.65 14.44
N ARG A 72 -0.96 3.82 13.89
CA ARG A 72 -1.53 2.92 12.88
C ARG A 72 -2.37 3.66 11.84
N SER A 73 -2.48 3.10 10.65
CA SER A 73 -3.34 3.59 9.56
C SER A 73 -3.88 2.42 8.76
N GLU A 74 -5.19 2.42 8.52
CA GLU A 74 -5.84 1.49 7.61
C GLU A 74 -5.97 2.12 6.22
N GLN A 75 -5.61 1.37 5.19
CA GLN A 75 -5.67 1.78 3.79
C GLN A 75 -6.57 0.82 3.02
N PHE A 76 -7.61 1.39 2.42
CA PHE A 76 -8.57 0.68 1.58
C PHE A 76 -8.05 0.63 0.15
N ILE A 77 -7.98 -0.60 -0.37
CA ILE A 77 -7.73 -0.89 -1.77
C ILE A 77 -9.08 -0.69 -2.47
N GLU A 78 -9.21 0.40 -3.23
CA GLU A 78 -10.35 0.59 -4.11
C GLU A 78 -10.22 -0.43 -5.24
N GLU A 79 -11.07 -1.46 -5.23
CA GLU A 79 -11.29 -2.27 -6.42
C GLU A 79 -11.91 -1.32 -7.44
N GLY A 80 -11.11 -0.88 -8.42
CA GLY A 80 -11.61 -0.06 -9.51
C GLY A 80 -12.88 -0.71 -10.05
N GLU A 81 -13.97 0.05 -10.07
CA GLU A 81 -15.24 -0.40 -10.64
C GLU A 81 -14.96 -0.84 -12.07
N GLY A 82 -14.88 -2.16 -12.27
CA GLY A 82 -14.89 -2.74 -13.60
C GLY A 82 -16.26 -2.46 -14.20
N GLN A 83 -16.28 -1.60 -15.21
CA GLN A 83 -17.32 -1.60 -16.24
C GLN A 83 -16.68 -1.87 -17.58
#